data_AF-A0A4U1I137-F1
#
_entry.id   AF-A0A4U1I137-F1
#
_cell.length_a   1.000
_cell.length_b   1.000
_cell.length_c   1.000
_cell.angle_alpha   90.00
_cell.angle_beta   90.00
_cell.angle_gamma   90.00
#
_symmetry.space_group_name_H-M   'P 1'
#
loop_
_entity.id
_entity.type
_entity.pdbx_description
1 polymer ?
#
loop_
_entity_poly.entity_id
_entity_poly.type
_entity_poly.pdbx_seq_one_letter_code
_entity_poly.pdbx_strand_id
1 'polypeptide(L)'
;MTSELNDVNFEATAQLVNILAVVNTEYVKKMYPNPSKSWQRPTGISSRAVYMLNSNGDGTGDQNLRVNVGDSVAFRGTSISDNAKDVVDVYTLRHFSGANVFSPFAVQVTSVNAISPDPEAPSDLLLSTQAQVFRSFDARVISTGTEGVATSFALYTRIQGSQALYGYFWWNWLATAV
;
A
#
# COMPACT_ATOMS: atom_id res chain seq x y z
N MET A 1 28.65 -2.06 42.66
CA MET A 1 28.43 -1.47 41.32
C MET A 1 27.39 -2.32 40.60
N THR A 2 26.10 -2.11 40.88
CA THR A 2 25.01 -2.86 40.24
C THR A 2 23.71 -2.08 40.45
N SER A 3 23.40 -1.08 39.62
CA SER A 3 22.02 -0.61 39.36
C SER A 3 21.98 0.65 38.47
N GLU A 4 22.51 0.63 37.25
CA GLU A 4 22.27 1.75 36.30
C GLU A 4 21.93 1.28 34.88
N LEU A 5 21.32 0.09 34.74
CA LEU A 5 20.85 -0.42 33.44
C LEU A 5 19.33 -0.64 33.39
N ASN A 6 18.59 -0.38 34.48
CA ASN A 6 17.16 -0.73 34.56
C ASN A 6 16.19 0.44 34.31
N ASP A 7 16.67 1.68 34.18
CA ASP A 7 15.81 2.86 34.01
C ASP A 7 15.94 3.50 32.62
N VAL A 8 16.09 2.68 31.58
CA VAL A 8 15.90 3.17 30.21
C VAL A 8 14.41 3.11 29.91
N ASN A 9 13.70 4.20 30.16
CA ASN A 9 12.32 4.37 29.72
C ASN A 9 12.29 4.58 28.20
N PHE A 10 11.98 3.51 27.46
CA PHE A 10 11.60 3.66 26.06
C PHE A 10 10.13 4.05 26.03
N GLU A 11 9.86 5.33 25.73
CA GLU A 11 8.51 5.81 25.39
C GLU A 11 8.07 5.12 24.09
N ALA A 12 7.49 3.92 24.20
CA ALA A 12 6.89 3.22 23.08
C ALA A 12 5.59 3.96 22.69
N THR A 13 5.66 4.77 21.65
CA THR A 13 4.50 5.49 21.11
C THR A 13 3.97 4.78 19.88
N ALA A 14 2.64 4.64 19.80
CA ALA A 14 1.97 4.12 18.62
C ALA A 14 2.36 4.94 17.38
N GLN A 15 2.78 4.25 16.32
CA GLN A 15 3.23 4.88 15.08
C GLN A 15 2.18 4.78 13.98
N LEU A 16 2.25 5.70 13.02
CA LEU A 16 1.57 5.55 11.73
C LEU A 16 2.56 4.96 10.72
N VAL A 17 2.32 3.71 10.32
CA VAL A 17 3.10 2.99 9.34
C VAL A 17 2.47 3.16 7.96
N ASN A 18 3.13 3.92 7.08
CA ASN A 18 2.70 4.05 5.70
C ASN A 18 3.19 2.85 4.90
N ILE A 19 2.31 2.27 4.08
CA ILE A 19 2.64 1.14 3.21
C ILE A 19 2.30 1.53 1.77
N LEU A 20 3.25 1.36 0.86
CA LEU A 20 3.04 1.57 -0.58
C LEU A 20 3.35 0.27 -1.34
N ALA A 21 2.33 -0.31 -1.97
CA ALA A 21 2.48 -1.41 -2.90
C ALA A 21 2.67 -0.86 -4.32
N VAL A 22 3.82 -1.16 -4.93
CA VAL A 22 4.16 -0.81 -6.30
C VAL A 22 4.04 -2.04 -7.18
N VAL A 23 3.07 -2.05 -8.11
CA VAL A 23 2.78 -3.20 -8.97
C VAL A 23 3.48 -3.05 -10.33
N ASN A 24 4.19 -4.10 -10.74
CA ASN A 24 4.74 -4.23 -12.09
C ASN A 24 3.64 -4.67 -13.07
N THR A 25 2.93 -3.70 -13.64
CA THR A 25 1.76 -3.97 -14.50
C THR A 25 2.14 -4.66 -15.81
N GLU A 26 3.32 -4.42 -16.36
CA GLU A 26 3.80 -5.11 -17.57
C GLU A 26 4.05 -6.60 -17.29
N TYR A 27 4.64 -6.92 -16.13
CA TYR A 27 4.78 -8.32 -15.68
C TYR A 27 3.41 -8.98 -15.48
N VAL A 28 2.46 -8.28 -14.83
CA VAL A 28 1.09 -8.80 -14.65
C VAL A 28 0.43 -9.10 -15.99
N LYS A 29 0.43 -8.16 -16.94
CA LYS A 29 -0.18 -8.35 -18.27
C LYS A 29 0.46 -9.49 -19.05
N LYS A 30 1.78 -9.65 -18.94
CA LYS A 30 2.52 -10.73 -19.61
C LYS A 30 2.18 -12.12 -19.03
N MET A 31 2.08 -12.23 -17.71
CA MET A 31 1.86 -13.51 -17.03
C MET A 31 0.39 -13.90 -16.92
N TYR A 32 -0.52 -12.92 -16.97
CA TYR A 32 -1.96 -13.11 -16.79
C TYR A 32 -2.76 -12.44 -17.93
N PRO A 33 -2.63 -12.91 -19.19
CA PRO A 33 -3.21 -12.25 -20.36
C PRO A 33 -4.75 -12.25 -20.40
N ASN A 34 -5.38 -13.19 -19.68
CA ASN A 34 -6.85 -13.36 -19.63
C ASN A 34 -7.34 -13.25 -18.17
N PRO A 35 -7.25 -12.06 -17.56
CA PRO A 35 -7.63 -11.90 -16.17
C PRO A 35 -9.14 -11.84 -16.00
N SER A 36 -9.59 -12.01 -14.75
CA SER A 36 -10.99 -11.85 -14.39
C SER A 36 -11.48 -10.42 -14.66
N LYS A 37 -12.70 -10.32 -15.18
CA LYS A 37 -13.46 -9.06 -15.29
C LYS A 37 -14.49 -8.91 -14.18
N SER A 38 -14.50 -9.80 -13.20
CA SER A 38 -15.38 -9.74 -12.03
C SER A 38 -14.57 -9.38 -10.79
N TRP A 39 -14.89 -8.24 -10.17
CA TRP A 39 -14.22 -7.75 -8.96
C TRP A 39 -14.42 -8.67 -7.73
N GLN A 40 -15.48 -9.48 -7.74
CA GLN A 40 -15.77 -10.47 -6.70
C GLN A 40 -14.91 -11.73 -6.84
N ARG A 41 -14.35 -11.96 -8.03
CA ARG A 41 -13.51 -13.12 -8.34
C ARG A 41 -12.20 -12.68 -9.01
N PRO A 42 -11.35 -11.88 -8.33
CA PRO A 42 -10.10 -11.41 -8.91
C PRO A 42 -9.15 -12.56 -9.22
N THR A 43 -8.28 -12.38 -10.23
CA THR A 43 -7.23 -13.34 -10.59
C THR A 43 -6.09 -13.29 -9.57
N GLY A 44 -5.75 -14.43 -8.98
CA GLY A 44 -4.60 -14.52 -8.07
C GLY A 44 -3.29 -14.35 -8.83
N ILE A 45 -2.40 -13.48 -8.34
CA ILE A 45 -1.08 -13.24 -8.91
C ILE A 45 0.04 -13.60 -7.96
N SER A 46 1.19 -13.95 -8.52
CA SER A 46 2.41 -14.11 -7.74
C SER A 46 2.79 -12.78 -7.11
N SER A 47 3.16 -12.83 -5.84
CA SER A 47 3.63 -11.67 -5.11
C SER A 47 4.91 -11.07 -5.72
N ARG A 48 5.65 -11.79 -6.58
CA ARG A 48 6.76 -11.26 -7.39
C ARG A 48 6.37 -10.10 -8.31
N ALA A 49 5.08 -9.93 -8.58
CA ALA A 49 4.56 -8.80 -9.35
C ALA A 49 4.49 -7.50 -8.53
N VAL A 50 4.72 -7.54 -7.22
CA VAL A 50 4.48 -6.43 -6.29
C VAL A 50 5.70 -6.18 -5.41
N TYR A 51 6.13 -4.93 -5.35
CA TYR A 51 7.12 -4.44 -4.39
C TYR A 51 6.39 -3.71 -3.28
N MET A 52 6.69 -4.01 -2.02
CA MET A 52 6.09 -3.32 -0.88
C MET A 52 7.13 -2.47 -0.17
N LEU A 53 6.80 -1.20 0.01
CA LEU A 53 7.59 -0.22 0.75
C LEU A 53 6.84 0.14 2.03
N ASN A 54 7.58 0.35 3.11
CA ASN A 54 7.01 0.80 4.38
C ASN A 54 7.89 1.84 5.06
N SER A 55 7.30 2.65 5.94
CA SER A 55 8.01 3.72 6.67
C SER A 55 8.87 3.22 7.84
N ASN A 56 8.83 1.93 8.17
CA ASN A 56 9.60 1.36 9.29
C ASN A 56 11.07 1.06 8.91
N GLY A 57 11.47 1.36 7.66
CA GLY A 57 12.88 1.43 7.29
C GLY A 57 13.59 0.10 7.14
N ASP A 58 12.87 -1.02 7.04
CA ASP A 58 13.51 -2.32 6.78
C ASP A 58 14.14 -2.39 5.37
N GLY A 59 13.69 -1.55 4.43
CA GLY A 59 14.35 -1.30 3.14
C GLY A 59 14.50 -2.53 2.23
N THR A 60 14.00 -3.68 2.64
CA THR A 60 14.24 -4.99 2.01
C THR A 60 13.23 -5.31 0.92
N GLY A 61 12.19 -4.48 0.73
CA GLY A 61 11.08 -4.81 -0.17
C GLY A 61 10.40 -6.13 0.22
N ASP A 62 10.60 -6.57 1.48
CA ASP A 62 10.17 -7.86 1.95
C ASP A 62 8.67 -7.83 2.21
N GLN A 63 7.98 -8.89 1.82
CA GLN A 63 6.51 -8.97 1.94
C GLN A 63 6.07 -9.38 3.34
N ASN A 64 6.95 -9.19 4.32
CA ASN A 64 6.71 -9.46 5.72
C ASN A 64 6.86 -8.16 6.51
N LEU A 65 5.76 -7.41 6.58
CA LEU A 65 5.70 -6.18 7.34
C LEU A 65 5.88 -6.47 8.84
N ARG A 66 6.78 -5.74 9.50
CA ARG A 66 6.92 -5.79 10.97
C ARG A 66 6.33 -4.54 11.61
N VAL A 67 5.45 -4.75 12.59
CA VAL A 67 4.72 -3.69 13.32
C VAL A 67 4.62 -4.06 14.79
N ASN A 68 4.26 -3.10 15.64
CA ASN A 68 3.97 -3.35 17.06
C ASN A 68 2.47 -3.26 17.31
N VAL A 69 1.98 -4.01 18.30
CA VAL A 69 0.60 -3.83 18.77
C VAL A 69 0.39 -2.38 19.23
N GLY A 70 -0.71 -1.77 18.76
CA GLY A 70 -1.02 -0.36 18.99
C GLY A 70 -0.72 0.55 17.80
N ASP A 71 0.14 0.14 16.86
CA ASP A 71 0.40 0.90 15.64
C ASP A 71 -0.85 1.03 14.76
N SER A 72 -0.86 2.04 13.90
CA SER A 72 -1.82 2.17 12.82
C SER A 72 -1.10 2.03 11.48
N VAL A 73 -1.76 1.44 10.49
CA VAL A 73 -1.24 1.31 9.13
C VAL A 73 -2.10 2.13 8.16
N ALA A 74 -1.47 2.71 7.15
CA ALA A 74 -2.14 3.34 6.00
C ALA A 74 -1.59 2.76 4.70
N PHE A 75 -2.38 1.91 4.05
CA PHE A 75 -1.97 1.19 2.84
C PHE A 75 -2.43 1.90 1.57
N ARG A 76 -1.53 2.04 0.60
CA ARG A 76 -1.80 2.56 -0.75
C ARG A 76 -1.20 1.64 -1.80
N GLY A 77 -1.72 1.71 -3.04
CA GLY A 77 -1.18 0.99 -4.18
C GLY A 77 -1.02 1.88 -5.40
N THR A 78 0.03 1.64 -6.18
CA THR A 78 0.31 2.35 -7.44
C THR A 78 1.02 1.42 -8.44
N SER A 79 1.10 1.81 -9.71
CA SER A 79 1.95 1.15 -10.70
C SER A 79 3.39 1.69 -10.66
N ILE A 80 4.34 0.99 -11.28
CA ILE A 80 5.73 1.48 -11.43
C ILE A 80 5.78 2.88 -12.09
N SER A 81 4.83 3.18 -12.97
CA SER A 81 4.71 4.49 -13.63
C SER A 81 3.95 5.53 -12.81
N ASP A 82 3.81 5.31 -11.49
CA ASP A 82 2.96 6.09 -10.59
C ASP A 82 1.56 6.35 -11.17
N ASN A 83 0.93 5.28 -11.67
CA ASN A 83 -0.39 5.33 -12.32
C ASN A 83 -0.50 6.24 -13.57
N ALA A 84 0.60 6.79 -14.10
CA ALA A 84 0.57 7.68 -15.27
C ALA A 84 0.26 6.96 -16.59
N LYS A 85 0.67 5.69 -16.73
CA LYS A 85 0.41 4.84 -17.92
C LYS A 85 -0.70 3.83 -17.65
N ASP A 86 -0.41 2.85 -16.81
CA ASP A 86 -1.38 1.86 -16.33
C ASP A 86 -1.75 2.22 -14.89
N VAL A 87 -3.05 2.14 -14.55
CA VAL A 87 -3.54 2.48 -13.21
C VAL A 87 -3.79 1.22 -12.41
N VAL A 88 -3.26 1.21 -11.19
CA VAL A 88 -3.55 0.24 -10.14
C VAL A 88 -4.47 0.93 -9.14
N ASP A 89 -5.71 0.46 -9.05
CA ASP A 89 -6.70 0.94 -8.09
C ASP A 89 -7.02 -0.16 -7.07
N VAL A 90 -6.49 -0.02 -5.85
CA VAL A 90 -6.75 -0.96 -4.76
C VAL A 90 -8.16 -0.74 -4.26
N TYR A 91 -8.91 -1.83 -4.11
CA TYR A 91 -10.32 -1.76 -3.67
C TYR A 91 -10.62 -2.57 -2.41
N THR A 92 -9.76 -3.49 -1.99
CA THR A 92 -9.97 -4.26 -0.75
C THR A 92 -8.68 -4.82 -0.17
N LEU A 93 -8.59 -4.79 1.16
CA LEU A 93 -7.67 -5.57 1.97
C LEU A 93 -8.50 -6.37 2.97
N ARG A 94 -8.18 -7.64 3.15
CA ARG A 94 -8.86 -8.50 4.12
C ARG A 94 -7.92 -9.55 4.71
N HIS A 95 -8.28 -10.01 5.90
CA HIS A 95 -7.70 -11.22 6.48
C HIS A 95 -7.75 -12.38 5.47
N PHE A 96 -6.64 -13.10 5.35
CA PHE A 96 -6.49 -14.25 4.47
C PHE A 96 -6.09 -15.52 5.23
N SER A 97 -5.18 -15.40 6.20
CA SER A 97 -4.70 -16.55 6.99
C SER A 97 -4.03 -16.12 8.29
N GLY A 98 -3.85 -17.05 9.23
CA GLY A 98 -3.06 -16.81 10.45
C GLY A 98 -3.83 -16.07 11.55
N ALA A 99 -3.11 -15.26 12.33
CA ALA A 99 -3.71 -14.46 13.40
C ALA A 99 -4.52 -13.27 12.85
N ASN A 100 -5.42 -12.70 13.66
CA ASN A 100 -6.11 -11.45 13.37
C ASN A 100 -5.31 -10.28 13.97
N VAL A 101 -4.20 -9.94 13.31
CA VAL A 101 -3.28 -8.88 13.73
C VAL A 101 -3.91 -7.50 13.53
N PHE A 102 -4.61 -7.30 12.41
CA PHE A 102 -5.26 -6.03 12.07
C PHE A 102 -6.74 -6.01 12.46
N SER A 103 -7.23 -4.81 12.79
CA SER A 103 -8.66 -4.52 12.67
C SER A 103 -9.10 -4.59 11.20
N PRO A 104 -10.41 -4.67 10.90
CA PRO A 104 -10.89 -4.49 9.53
C PRO A 104 -10.37 -3.20 8.91
N PHE A 105 -9.90 -3.27 7.66
CA PHE A 105 -9.39 -2.12 6.93
C PHE A 105 -10.54 -1.18 6.54
N ALA A 106 -10.39 0.10 6.85
CA ALA A 106 -11.33 1.16 6.49
C ALA A 106 -10.76 2.02 5.35
N VAL A 107 -11.61 2.39 4.39
CA VAL A 107 -11.20 3.29 3.30
C VAL A 107 -11.14 4.72 3.84
N GLN A 108 -10.00 5.38 3.65
CA GLN A 108 -9.82 6.80 3.91
C GLN A 108 -9.58 7.54 2.60
N VAL A 109 -10.17 8.72 2.47
CA VAL A 109 -9.99 9.62 1.31
C VAL A 109 -9.43 10.94 1.81
N THR A 110 -8.25 11.31 1.33
CA THR A 110 -7.57 12.55 1.69
C THR A 110 -7.48 13.44 0.45
N SER A 111 -7.92 14.69 0.57
CA SER A 111 -7.71 15.72 -0.45
C SER A 111 -6.57 16.62 0.01
N VAL A 112 -5.54 16.75 -0.82
CA VAL A 112 -4.43 17.68 -0.61
C VAL A 112 -4.65 18.86 -1.54
N ASN A 113 -4.69 20.07 -0.98
CA ASN A 113 -4.90 21.29 -1.76
C ASN A 113 -3.70 21.57 -2.68
N ALA A 114 -3.96 22.27 -3.76
CA ALA A 114 -2.91 22.79 -4.64
C ALA A 114 -1.90 23.62 -3.84
N ILE A 115 -0.62 23.47 -4.16
CA ILE A 115 0.43 24.35 -3.63
C ILE A 115 0.35 25.66 -4.42
N SER A 116 0.33 26.81 -3.72
CA SER A 116 0.46 28.11 -4.39
C SER A 116 1.82 28.16 -5.10
N PRO A 117 1.88 28.57 -6.38
CA PRO A 117 3.15 28.67 -7.09
C PRO A 117 4.10 29.60 -6.32
N ASP A 118 5.28 29.09 -5.97
CA ASP A 118 6.35 29.94 -5.46
C ASP A 118 6.94 30.70 -6.65
N PRO A 119 6.88 32.04 -6.69
CA PRO A 119 7.38 32.82 -7.80
C PRO A 119 8.92 32.75 -7.95
N GLU A 120 9.63 32.29 -6.93
CA GLU A 120 11.08 32.07 -6.95
C GLU A 120 11.46 30.63 -7.35
N ALA A 121 10.48 29.74 -7.48
CA ALA A 121 10.72 28.35 -7.89
C ALA A 121 11.24 28.27 -9.34
N PRO A 122 12.22 27.39 -9.61
CA PRO A 122 12.63 27.05 -10.97
C PRO A 122 11.45 26.66 -11.87
N SER A 123 11.44 27.16 -13.11
CA SER A 123 10.34 27.01 -14.06
C SER A 123 10.06 25.57 -14.51
N ASP A 124 10.99 24.65 -14.24
CA ASP A 124 10.91 23.22 -14.53
C ASP A 124 10.28 22.40 -13.39
N LEU A 125 9.98 23.02 -12.23
CA LEU A 125 9.20 22.38 -11.19
C LEU A 125 7.73 22.26 -11.60
N LEU A 126 7.30 21.04 -11.86
CA LEU A 126 5.89 20.71 -12.12
C LEU A 126 5.10 20.62 -10.81
N LEU A 127 4.86 21.76 -10.16
CA LEU A 127 3.96 21.81 -9.01
C LEU A 127 2.51 21.66 -9.48
N SER A 128 1.78 20.72 -8.88
CA SER A 128 0.35 20.56 -9.15
C SER A 128 -0.41 21.78 -8.63
N THR A 129 -0.94 22.58 -9.55
CA THR A 129 -1.85 23.70 -9.24
C THR A 129 -3.29 23.24 -9.00
N GLN A 130 -3.53 21.92 -9.03
CA GLN A 130 -4.83 21.30 -8.76
C GLN A 130 -4.78 20.47 -7.48
N ALA A 131 -5.90 20.44 -6.76
CA ALA A 131 -6.07 19.57 -5.61
C ALA A 131 -5.98 18.09 -6.04
N GLN A 132 -5.28 17.29 -5.23
CA GLN A 132 -5.08 15.86 -5.47
C GLN A 132 -5.84 15.03 -4.44
N VAL A 133 -6.52 13.99 -4.90
CA VAL A 133 -7.27 13.07 -4.04
C VAL A 133 -6.53 11.74 -3.97
N PHE A 134 -6.29 11.29 -2.75
CA PHE A 134 -5.63 10.02 -2.45
C PHE A 134 -6.59 9.12 -1.66
N ARG A 135 -6.52 7.82 -1.94
CA ARG A 135 -7.21 6.79 -1.16
C ARG A 135 -6.18 5.96 -0.41
N SER A 136 -6.43 5.70 0.87
CA SER A 136 -5.72 4.69 1.65
C SER A 136 -6.68 3.70 2.30
N PHE A 137 -6.13 2.56 2.70
CA PHE A 137 -6.81 1.52 3.46
C PHE A 137 -6.13 1.44 4.82
N ASP A 138 -6.84 1.85 5.84
CA ASP A 138 -6.27 2.09 7.16
C ASP A 138 -6.77 1.04 8.15
N ALA A 139 -5.89 0.58 9.03
CA ALA A 139 -6.22 -0.38 10.10
C ALA A 139 -5.36 -0.15 11.34
N ARG A 140 -5.82 -0.64 12.50
CA ARG A 140 -5.01 -0.72 13.72
C ARG A 140 -4.43 -2.11 13.90
N VAL A 141 -3.22 -2.18 14.46
CA VAL A 141 -2.61 -3.42 14.92
C VAL A 141 -3.16 -3.72 16.32
N ILE A 142 -4.00 -4.75 16.42
CA ILE A 142 -4.80 -5.06 17.61
C ILE A 142 -4.35 -6.30 18.36
N SER A 143 -3.54 -7.17 17.74
CA SER A 143 -3.02 -8.36 18.40
C SER A 143 -1.65 -8.79 17.85
N THR A 144 -0.92 -9.56 18.64
CA THR A 144 0.37 -10.14 18.26
C THR A 144 0.18 -11.36 17.35
N GLY A 145 1.18 -11.66 16.52
CA GLY A 145 1.23 -12.86 15.69
C GLY A 145 1.52 -12.55 14.23
N THR A 146 1.37 -13.55 13.37
CA THR A 146 1.53 -13.38 11.92
C THR A 146 0.19 -13.51 11.22
N GLU A 147 -0.19 -12.47 10.49
CA GLU A 147 -1.37 -12.42 9.64
C GLU A 147 -0.97 -12.45 8.17
N GLY A 148 -1.65 -13.27 7.38
CA GLY A 148 -1.68 -13.16 5.93
C GLY A 148 -2.82 -12.23 5.52
N VAL A 149 -2.51 -11.22 4.72
CA VAL A 149 -3.46 -10.23 4.21
C VAL A 149 -3.61 -10.42 2.71
N ALA A 150 -4.85 -10.54 2.21
CA ALA A 150 -5.15 -10.53 0.79
C ALA A 150 -5.52 -9.12 0.34
N THR A 151 -4.76 -8.59 -0.62
CA THR A 151 -5.01 -7.28 -1.24
C THR A 151 -5.49 -7.47 -2.67
N SER A 152 -6.62 -6.86 -3.02
CA SER A 152 -7.14 -6.87 -4.40
C SER A 152 -7.16 -5.48 -5.03
N PHE A 153 -6.91 -5.45 -6.34
CA PHE A 153 -6.84 -4.23 -7.13
C PHE A 153 -7.41 -4.43 -8.54
N ALA A 154 -7.90 -3.34 -9.12
CA ALA A 154 -8.25 -3.25 -10.53
C ALA A 154 -7.05 -2.68 -11.30
N LEU A 155 -6.74 -3.30 -12.44
CA LEU A 155 -5.73 -2.80 -13.38
C LEU A 155 -6.44 -2.17 -14.58
N TYR A 156 -6.11 -0.92 -14.88
CA TYR A 156 -6.54 -0.23 -16.09
C TYR A 156 -5.35 0.05 -16.99
N THR A 157 -5.53 -0.14 -18.29
CA THR A 157 -4.52 0.19 -19.30
C THR A 157 -5.00 1.36 -20.14
N ARG A 158 -4.08 2.20 -20.59
CA ARG A 158 -4.40 3.28 -21.53
C ARG A 158 -4.43 2.75 -22.96
N ILE A 159 -5.59 2.85 -23.61
CA ILE A 159 -5.79 2.52 -25.02
C ILE A 159 -6.31 3.78 -25.71
N GLN A 160 -5.56 4.30 -26.69
CA GLN A 160 -5.93 5.47 -27.51
C GLN A 160 -6.36 6.70 -26.68
N GLY A 161 -5.69 6.96 -25.55
CA GLY A 161 -5.97 8.09 -24.67
C GLY A 161 -6.99 7.82 -23.55
N SER A 162 -7.78 6.76 -23.66
CA SER A 162 -8.79 6.35 -22.66
C SER A 162 -8.28 5.23 -21.77
N GLN A 163 -8.66 5.25 -20.49
CA GLN A 163 -8.39 4.14 -19.57
C GLN A 163 -9.46 3.06 -19.74
N ALA A 164 -9.02 1.82 -19.93
CA ALA A 164 -9.90 0.66 -20.07
C ALA A 164 -9.54 -0.42 -19.04
N LEU A 165 -10.55 -1.07 -18.45
CA LEU A 165 -10.34 -2.14 -17.47
C LEU A 165 -9.63 -3.33 -18.11
N TYR A 166 -8.41 -3.59 -17.66
CA TYR A 166 -7.65 -4.78 -18.02
C TYR A 166 -8.08 -5.99 -17.21
N GLY A 167 -8.30 -5.86 -15.90
CA GLY A 167 -8.82 -6.95 -15.08
C GLY A 167 -8.71 -6.69 -13.58
N TYR A 168 -9.27 -7.59 -12.79
CA TYR A 168 -9.18 -7.59 -11.34
C TYR A 168 -8.21 -8.66 -10.87
N PHE A 169 -7.37 -8.31 -9.89
CA PHE A 169 -6.27 -9.13 -9.41
C PHE A 169 -6.19 -9.09 -7.90
N TRP A 170 -5.55 -10.10 -7.30
CA TRP A 170 -5.21 -10.09 -5.89
C TRP A 170 -3.90 -10.81 -5.63
N TRP A 171 -3.19 -10.39 -4.58
CA TRP A 171 -2.03 -11.10 -4.03
C TRP A 171 -2.17 -11.16 -2.51
N ASN A 172 -1.37 -12.03 -1.87
CA ASN A 172 -1.23 -12.05 -0.42
C ASN A 172 0.18 -11.63 0.01
N TRP A 173 0.26 -11.08 1.21
CA TRP A 173 1.50 -10.71 1.90
C TRP A 173 1.33 -10.98 3.40
N LEU A 174 2.43 -10.95 4.15
CA LEU A 174 2.46 -11.25 5.58
C LEU A 174 2.71 -9.98 6.39
N ALA A 175 2.09 -9.90 7.56
CA ALA A 175 2.43 -8.94 8.59
C ALA A 175 2.68 -9.70 9.90
N THR A 176 3.73 -9.33 10.61
CA THR A 176 4.06 -9.86 11.92
C THR A 176 4.02 -8.73 12.94
N ALA A 177 3.13 -8.87 13.94
CA ALA A 177 3.03 -7.98 15.08
C ALA A 177 3.64 -8.59 16.33
N VAL A 178 4.40 -7.77 17.05
CA VAL A 178 4.99 -8.07 18.35
C VAL A 178 4.44 -7.18 19.45
#